data_AF-X5DKA9-F1
#
_entry.id   AF-X5DKA9-F1
#
_cell.length_a   1.000
_cell.length_b   1.000
_cell.length_c   1.000
_cell.angle_alpha   90.00
_cell.angle_beta   90.00
_cell.angle_gamma   90.00
#
_symmetry.space_group_name_H-M   'P 1'
#
loop_
_entity.id
_entity.type
_entity.pdbx_description
1 polymer ?
#
loop_
_entity_poly.entity_id
_entity_poly.type
_entity_poly.pdbx_seq_one_letter_code
_entity_poly.pdbx_strand_id
1 'polypeptide(L)'
;MKLEEPSYFWYAIYTKPNRERKILENLKEQNLTCYLPLQESLRIWSDRKKWIEAPLFKSYVFVKVSYKEFFNVLSIPGVIRYVSFGGKAQAIPEKQIEDIKIFVEQDKTKIAITKENIAPGTKAEVLYGALKGVRGEIVKFNGKFRILIRIPMMGYCLHANISKDEIKILKPEKQSDELKKRTLPQKSIAKTSVRF
;
A
#
# COMPACT_ATOMS: atom_id res chain seq x y z
N MET A 1 11.33 -25.29 -26.13
CA MET A 1 11.82 -24.13 -25.35
C MET A 1 10.59 -23.52 -24.67
N LYS A 2 10.36 -23.80 -23.37
CA LYS A 2 9.23 -23.18 -22.65
C LYS A 2 9.62 -21.73 -22.40
N LEU A 3 8.89 -20.77 -22.99
CA LEU A 3 9.01 -19.37 -22.63
C LEU A 3 8.44 -19.23 -21.22
N GLU A 4 9.30 -18.93 -20.24
CA GLU A 4 8.83 -18.55 -18.90
C GLU A 4 7.99 -17.28 -19.05
N GLU A 5 6.72 -17.37 -18.68
CA GLU A 5 5.85 -16.21 -18.65
C GLU A 5 6.39 -15.19 -17.63
N PRO A 6 6.48 -13.91 -18.00
CA PRO A 6 6.98 -12.90 -17.10
C PRO A 6 6.02 -12.74 -15.91
N SER A 7 6.54 -12.83 -14.68
CA SER A 7 5.73 -12.62 -13.48
C SER A 7 5.43 -11.12 -13.30
N TYR A 8 4.16 -10.79 -13.10
CA TYR A 8 3.66 -9.43 -12.94
C TYR A 8 3.42 -9.09 -11.48
N PHE A 9 3.95 -7.96 -11.03
CA PHE A 9 3.78 -7.46 -9.67
C PHE A 9 3.27 -6.02 -9.67
N TRP A 10 2.49 -5.67 -8.65
CA TRP A 10 2.10 -4.28 -8.42
C TRP A 10 3.24 -3.50 -7.78
N TYR A 11 3.42 -2.27 -8.22
CA TYR A 11 4.36 -1.31 -7.65
C TYR A 11 3.68 0.05 -7.52
N ALA A 12 4.12 0.85 -6.56
CA ALA A 12 3.79 2.27 -6.51
C ALA A 12 4.90 3.08 -7.20
N ILE A 13 4.52 4.01 -8.06
CA ILE A 13 5.42 5.03 -8.62
C ILE A 13 5.13 6.38 -7.98
N TYR A 14 6.21 7.11 -7.68
CA TYR A 14 6.16 8.50 -7.26
C TYR A 14 6.21 9.40 -8.49
N THR A 15 5.27 10.33 -8.57
CA THR A 15 5.08 11.20 -9.74
C THR A 15 5.25 12.67 -9.37
N LYS A 16 5.40 13.53 -10.37
CA LYS A 16 5.29 14.98 -10.17
C LYS A 16 3.85 15.32 -9.71
N PRO A 17 3.68 16.23 -8.73
CA PRO A 17 2.36 16.58 -8.22
C PRO A 17 1.45 17.11 -9.33
N ASN A 18 0.16 16.79 -9.25
CA ASN A 18 -0.89 17.19 -10.20
C ASN A 18 -0.72 16.62 -11.63
N ARG A 19 0.21 15.69 -11.87
CA ARG A 19 0.37 15.00 -13.16
C ARG A 19 -0.11 13.56 -13.14
N GLU A 20 -0.71 13.11 -12.04
CA GLU A 20 -1.12 11.72 -11.79
C GLU A 20 -2.07 11.22 -12.89
N ARG A 21 -3.08 12.01 -13.27
CA ARG A 21 -4.04 11.65 -14.33
C ARG A 21 -3.40 11.48 -15.69
N LYS A 22 -2.56 12.44 -16.09
CA LYS A 22 -1.85 12.39 -17.37
C LYS A 22 -0.90 11.20 -17.45
N ILE A 23 -0.25 10.87 -16.34
CA ILE A 23 0.62 9.69 -16.25
C ILE A 23 -0.21 8.40 -16.35
N LEU A 24 -1.38 8.35 -15.70
CA LEU A 24 -2.30 7.22 -15.83
C LEU A 24 -2.76 7.01 -17.28
N GLU A 25 -3.09 8.08 -18.00
CA GLU A 25 -3.47 8.03 -19.43
C GLU A 25 -2.32 7.47 -20.27
N ASN A 26 -1.10 8.01 -20.13
CA ASN A 26 0.07 7.51 -20.84
C ASN A 26 0.35 6.02 -20.55
N LEU A 27 0.19 5.58 -19.29
CA LEU A 27 0.36 4.18 -18.91
C LEU A 27 -0.67 3.28 -19.62
N LYS A 28 -1.92 3.73 -19.72
CA LYS A 28 -2.99 3.01 -20.44
C LYS A 28 -2.72 2.94 -21.94
N GLU A 29 -2.22 4.01 -22.54
CA GLU A 29 -1.82 4.03 -23.96
C GLU A 29 -0.71 3.01 -24.27
N GLN A 30 0.17 2.75 -23.29
CA GLN A 30 1.18 1.69 -23.38
C GLN A 30 0.65 0.29 -23.03
N ASN A 31 -0.67 0.12 -22.89
CA ASN A 31 -1.33 -1.13 -22.50
C ASN A 31 -0.86 -1.70 -21.14
N LEU A 32 -0.38 -0.82 -20.25
CA LEU A 32 0.03 -1.23 -18.91
C LEU A 32 -1.17 -1.25 -17.96
N THR A 33 -1.22 -2.27 -17.12
CA THR A 33 -2.23 -2.33 -16.06
C THR A 33 -1.86 -1.33 -14.98
N CYS A 34 -2.71 -0.33 -14.76
CA CYS A 34 -2.45 0.75 -13.80
C CYS A 34 -3.72 1.14 -13.03
N TYR A 35 -3.53 1.68 -11.84
CA TYR A 35 -4.60 2.10 -10.95
C TYR A 35 -4.25 3.40 -10.23
N LEU A 36 -5.17 4.36 -10.27
CA LEU A 36 -5.09 5.62 -9.53
C LEU A 36 -6.36 5.74 -8.68
N PRO A 37 -6.27 5.59 -7.35
CA PRO A 37 -7.43 5.78 -6.50
C PRO A 37 -7.82 7.26 -6.48
N LEU A 38 -9.09 7.53 -6.79
CA LEU A 38 -9.67 8.87 -6.84
C LEU A 38 -10.75 8.99 -5.75
N GLN A 39 -10.82 10.16 -5.11
CA GLN A 39 -11.85 10.51 -4.13
C GLN A 39 -12.55 11.81 -4.54
N GLU A 40 -13.80 11.98 -4.12
CA GLU A 40 -14.56 13.20 -4.37
C GLU A 40 -14.29 14.20 -3.24
N SER A 41 -13.77 15.37 -3.60
CA SER A 41 -13.48 16.45 -2.66
C SER A 41 -14.31 17.67 -3.03
N LEU A 42 -14.97 18.25 -2.04
CA LEU A 42 -15.62 19.55 -2.20
C LEU A 42 -14.54 20.64 -2.24
N ARG A 43 -14.36 21.29 -3.40
CA ARG A 43 -13.47 22.44 -3.52
C ARG A 43 -14.32 23.71 -3.50
N ILE A 44 -13.97 24.60 -2.58
CA ILE A 44 -14.62 25.89 -2.38
C ILE A 44 -13.70 26.95 -2.99
N TRP A 45 -14.22 27.69 -3.96
CA TRP A 45 -13.64 28.92 -4.47
C TRP A 45 -14.47 30.10 -3.95
N SER A 46 -13.92 31.31 -4.09
CA SER A 46 -14.57 32.54 -3.64
C SER A 46 -15.98 32.72 -4.21
N ASP A 47 -16.25 32.19 -5.41
CA ASP A 47 -17.52 32.29 -6.12
C ASP A 47 -18.39 31.01 -6.08
N ARG A 48 -17.80 29.82 -5.90
CA ARG A 48 -18.53 28.55 -6.07
C ARG A 48 -18.00 27.39 -5.22
N LYS A 49 -18.88 26.44 -4.95
CA LYS A 49 -18.52 25.11 -4.41
C LYS A 49 -18.73 24.07 -5.50
N LYS A 50 -17.71 23.28 -5.83
CA LYS A 50 -17.82 22.19 -6.81
C LYS A 50 -17.17 20.93 -6.27
N TRP A 51 -17.85 19.80 -6.44
CA TRP A 51 -17.27 18.48 -6.24
C TRP A 51 -16.27 18.21 -7.36
N ILE A 52 -15.03 17.88 -6.98
CA ILE A 52 -13.98 17.49 -7.91
C ILE A 52 -13.42 16.14 -7.50
N GLU A 53 -13.10 15.31 -8.47
CA GLU A 53 -12.31 14.12 -8.23
C GLU A 53 -10.84 14.51 -8.08
N ALA A 54 -10.21 14.06 -7.00
CA ALA A 54 -8.81 14.26 -6.71
C ALA A 54 -8.14 12.91 -6.35
N PRO A 55 -6.83 12.73 -6.61
CA PRO A 55 -6.12 11.54 -6.14
C PRO A 55 -6.28 11.34 -4.64
N LEU A 56 -6.61 10.12 -4.25
CA LEU A 56 -6.60 9.68 -2.85
C LEU A 56 -5.15 9.84 -2.32
N PHE A 57 -4.19 9.19 -2.97
CA PHE A 57 -2.77 9.39 -2.70
C PHE A 57 -2.16 10.41 -3.66
N LYS A 58 -1.88 11.61 -3.17
CA LYS A 58 -1.21 12.64 -3.97
C LYS A 58 0.18 12.17 -4.40
N SER A 59 0.51 12.39 -5.68
CA SER A 59 1.81 12.06 -6.28
C SER A 59 2.15 10.56 -6.32
N TYR A 60 1.14 9.68 -6.28
CA TYR A 60 1.32 8.24 -6.45
C TYR A 60 0.37 7.66 -7.49
N VAL A 61 0.89 6.71 -8.26
CA VAL A 61 0.11 5.86 -9.18
C VAL A 61 0.56 4.42 -8.95
N PHE A 62 -0.37 3.47 -9.01
CA PHE A 62 -0.06 2.05 -8.93
C PHE A 62 0.04 1.46 -10.34
N VAL A 63 1.04 0.62 -10.58
CA VAL A 63 1.28 -0.03 -11.86
C VAL A 63 1.59 -1.50 -11.65
N LYS A 64 1.04 -2.37 -12.50
CA LYS A 64 1.33 -3.80 -12.51
C LYS A 64 2.20 -4.09 -13.72
N VAL A 65 3.46 -4.44 -13.45
CA VAL A 65 4.48 -4.62 -14.50
C VAL A 65 5.36 -5.82 -14.18
N SER A 66 5.95 -6.39 -15.23
CA SER A 66 7.02 -7.36 -15.10
C SER A 66 8.38 -6.68 -15.22
N TYR A 67 9.47 -7.46 -15.18
CA TYR A 67 10.81 -6.94 -15.42
C TYR A 67 10.97 -6.28 -16.80
N LYS A 68 10.15 -6.67 -17.79
CA LYS A 68 10.22 -6.14 -19.16
C LYS A 68 9.75 -4.70 -19.24
N GLU A 69 8.63 -4.38 -18.60
CA GLU A 69 8.02 -3.05 -18.66
C GLU A 69 8.51 -2.12 -17.54
N PHE A 70 9.25 -2.65 -16.56
CA PHE A 70 9.73 -1.92 -15.39
C PHE A 70 10.47 -0.63 -15.76
N PHE A 71 11.40 -0.69 -16.71
CA PHE A 71 12.14 0.50 -17.16
C PHE A 71 11.31 1.42 -18.05
N ASN A 72 10.35 0.89 -18.80
CA ASN A 72 9.48 1.69 -19.67
C ASN A 72 8.64 2.68 -18.85
N VAL A 73 8.16 2.27 -17.68
CA VAL A 73 7.42 3.15 -16.77
C VAL A 73 8.28 4.34 -16.31
N LEU A 74 9.58 4.13 -16.05
CA LEU A 74 10.49 5.21 -15.64
C LEU A 74 10.73 6.23 -16.76
N SER A 75 10.62 5.81 -18.02
CA SER A 75 10.75 6.68 -19.18
C SER A 75 9.54 7.60 -19.38
N ILE A 76 8.42 7.37 -18.69
CA ILE A 76 7.20 8.18 -18.85
C ILE A 76 7.41 9.58 -18.25
N PRO A 77 7.18 10.66 -19.03
CA PRO A 77 7.40 12.02 -18.56
C PRO A 77 6.56 12.39 -17.33
N GLY A 78 7.23 12.60 -16.19
CA GLY A 78 6.60 12.96 -14.92
C GLY A 78 6.61 11.86 -13.88
N VAL A 79 7.01 10.64 -14.25
CA VAL A 79 7.43 9.62 -13.29
C VAL A 79 8.80 10.02 -12.74
N ILE A 80 8.98 9.92 -11.43
CA ILE A 80 10.23 10.29 -10.76
C ILE A 80 10.98 9.03 -10.37
N ARG A 81 10.32 8.09 -9.69
CA ARG A 81 10.92 6.83 -9.23
C ARG A 81 9.85 5.83 -8.80
N TYR A 82 10.25 4.57 -8.66
CA TYR A 82 9.50 3.60 -7.88
C TYR A 82 9.64 3.87 -6.38
N VAL A 83 8.56 3.57 -5.65
CA VAL A 83 8.60 3.53 -4.20
C VAL A 83 9.44 2.34 -3.77
N SER A 84 10.50 2.61 -3.01
CA SER A 84 11.49 1.64 -2.60
C SER A 84 11.70 1.66 -1.09
N PHE A 85 12.03 0.49 -0.55
CA PHE A 85 12.44 0.32 0.84
C PHE A 85 13.80 -0.39 0.83
N GLY A 86 14.79 0.17 1.52
CA GLY A 86 16.16 -0.37 1.50
C GLY A 86 16.79 -0.40 0.10
N GLY A 87 16.44 0.56 -0.77
CA GLY A 87 17.01 0.68 -2.12
C GLY A 87 16.40 -0.24 -3.19
N LYS A 88 15.44 -1.11 -2.83
CA LYS A 88 14.73 -1.98 -3.79
C LYS A 88 13.28 -1.56 -3.94
N ALA A 89 12.79 -1.53 -5.18
CA ALA A 89 11.38 -1.29 -5.44
C ALA A 89 10.53 -2.38 -4.75
N GLN A 90 9.57 -1.94 -3.95
CA GLN A 90 8.79 -2.87 -3.14
C GLN A 90 7.53 -3.29 -3.92
N ALA A 91 7.40 -4.58 -4.16
CA ALA A 91 6.16 -5.14 -4.71
C ALA A 91 5.02 -5.01 -3.69
N ILE A 92 3.85 -4.62 -4.18
CA ILE A 92 2.60 -4.52 -3.44
C ILE A 92 1.81 -5.81 -3.67
N PRO A 93 1.33 -6.49 -2.61
CA PRO A 93 0.45 -7.63 -2.77
C PRO A 93 -0.85 -7.25 -3.51
N GLU A 94 -1.34 -8.13 -4.39
CA GLU A 94 -2.60 -7.93 -5.13
C GLU A 94 -3.75 -7.58 -4.18
N LYS A 95 -3.88 -8.34 -3.10
CA LYS A 95 -4.90 -8.13 -2.06
C LYS A 95 -4.88 -6.71 -1.47
N GLN A 96 -3.70 -6.09 -1.33
CA GLN A 96 -3.62 -4.73 -0.80
C GLN A 96 -4.15 -3.69 -1.81
N ILE A 97 -3.98 -3.93 -3.11
CA ILE A 97 -4.59 -3.08 -4.16
C ILE A 97 -6.11 -3.31 -4.21
N GLU A 98 -6.57 -4.54 -4.07
CA GLU A 98 -8.00 -4.88 -3.96
C GLU A 98 -8.64 -4.20 -2.75
N ASP A 99 -8.00 -4.26 -1.57
CA ASP A 99 -8.48 -3.59 -0.37
C ASP A 99 -8.59 -2.06 -0.59
N ILE A 100 -7.62 -1.43 -1.27
CA ILE A 100 -7.70 0.00 -1.63
C ILE A 100 -8.88 0.28 -2.55
N LYS A 101 -9.13 -0.58 -3.55
CA LYS A 101 -10.28 -0.45 -4.46
C LYS A 101 -11.60 -0.52 -3.71
N ILE A 102 -11.75 -1.51 -2.84
CA ILE A 102 -12.94 -1.66 -1.98
C ILE A 102 -13.10 -0.41 -1.10
N PHE A 103 -12.03 0.13 -0.53
CA PHE A 103 -12.14 1.38 0.24
C PHE A 103 -12.68 2.52 -0.60
N VAL A 104 -12.11 2.74 -1.80
CA VAL A 104 -12.46 3.86 -2.69
C VAL A 104 -13.88 3.78 -3.22
N GLU A 105 -14.32 2.60 -3.63
CA GLU A 105 -15.64 2.40 -4.27
C GLU A 105 -16.81 2.60 -3.31
N GLN A 106 -16.59 2.33 -2.02
CA GLN A 106 -17.69 2.19 -1.09
C GLN A 106 -18.19 3.52 -0.52
N ASP A 107 -17.30 4.49 -0.32
CA ASP A 107 -17.72 5.83 0.09
C ASP A 107 -16.65 6.87 -0.21
N LYS A 108 -16.64 7.36 -1.47
CA LYS A 108 -15.70 8.38 -1.97
C LYS A 108 -15.60 9.64 -1.09
N THR A 109 -16.54 9.85 -0.16
CA THR A 109 -16.62 11.01 0.74
C THR A 109 -16.25 10.74 2.21
N LYS A 110 -16.16 9.48 2.66
CA LYS A 110 -15.92 9.14 4.08
C LYS A 110 -14.57 8.47 4.36
N ILE A 111 -13.77 8.26 3.33
CA ILE A 111 -12.42 7.72 3.48
C ILE A 111 -11.49 8.84 3.89
N ALA A 112 -10.69 8.62 4.92
CA ALA A 112 -9.65 9.54 5.32
C ALA A 112 -8.28 8.88 5.26
N ILE A 113 -7.29 9.65 4.84
CA ILE A 113 -5.89 9.23 4.83
C ILE A 113 -5.15 10.09 5.84
N THR A 114 -4.28 9.45 6.62
CA THR A 114 -3.32 10.16 7.45
C THR A 114 -1.93 9.58 7.28
N LYS A 115 -0.92 10.44 7.51
CA LYS A 115 0.47 10.03 7.70
C LYS A 115 0.83 9.94 9.18
N GLU A 116 -0.09 10.30 10.07
CA GLU A 116 0.12 10.24 11.51
C GLU A 116 0.33 8.80 11.95
N ASN A 117 1.23 8.64 12.92
CA ASN A 117 1.50 7.34 13.49
C ASN A 117 0.39 6.97 14.47
N ILE A 118 -0.66 6.34 13.95
CA ILE A 118 -1.73 5.78 14.78
C ILE A 118 -1.19 4.53 15.47
N ALA A 119 -1.35 4.46 16.79
CA ALA A 119 -0.91 3.32 17.59
C ALA A 119 -1.47 2.00 17.02
N PRO A 120 -0.68 0.92 16.99
CA PRO A 120 -1.12 -0.36 16.45
C PRO A 120 -2.39 -0.84 17.17
N GLY A 121 -3.39 -1.18 16.37
CA GLY A 121 -4.70 -1.65 16.84
C GLY A 121 -4.82 -3.17 16.88
N THR A 122 -6.04 -3.65 17.08
CA THR A 122 -6.35 -5.08 17.02
C THR A 122 -6.56 -5.52 15.58
N LYS A 123 -5.83 -6.53 15.09
CA LYS A 123 -6.05 -7.08 13.75
C LYS A 123 -7.45 -7.67 13.61
N ALA A 124 -8.13 -7.34 12.52
CA ALA A 124 -9.49 -7.81 12.26
C ALA A 124 -9.80 -7.89 10.77
N GLU A 125 -10.87 -8.62 10.47
CA GLU A 125 -11.45 -8.74 9.15
C GLU A 125 -12.90 -8.27 9.18
N VAL A 126 -13.31 -7.52 8.16
CA VAL A 126 -14.70 -7.07 8.02
C VAL A 126 -15.50 -8.19 7.38
N LEU A 127 -16.55 -8.66 8.07
CA LEU A 127 -17.40 -9.75 7.59
C LEU A 127 -18.64 -9.26 6.83
N TYR A 128 -19.12 -8.06 7.17
CA TYR A 128 -20.38 -7.52 6.69
C TYR A 128 -20.24 -6.03 6.39
N GLY A 129 -21.17 -5.48 5.60
CA GLY A 129 -21.16 -4.08 5.20
C GLY A 129 -20.25 -3.79 4.00
N ALA A 130 -20.08 -2.50 3.73
CA ALA A 130 -19.38 -1.98 2.56
C ALA A 130 -17.94 -2.49 2.41
N LEU A 131 -17.22 -2.65 3.52
CA LEU A 131 -15.81 -3.03 3.53
C LEU A 131 -15.59 -4.55 3.68
N LYS A 132 -16.61 -5.37 3.41
CA LYS A 132 -16.54 -6.84 3.55
C LYS A 132 -15.31 -7.42 2.82
N GLY A 133 -14.57 -8.27 3.52
CA GLY A 133 -13.37 -8.95 3.01
C GLY A 133 -12.05 -8.22 3.28
N VAL A 134 -12.11 -6.94 3.66
CA VAL A 134 -10.93 -6.16 4.05
C VAL A 134 -10.34 -6.71 5.34
N ARG A 135 -9.01 -6.80 5.38
CA ARG A 135 -8.24 -7.04 6.61
C ARG A 135 -7.45 -5.81 7.02
N GLY A 136 -7.52 -5.45 8.30
CA GLY A 136 -6.83 -4.26 8.81
C GLY A 136 -6.72 -4.25 10.32
N GLU A 137 -6.29 -3.14 10.88
CA GLU A 137 -6.25 -2.89 12.31
C GLU A 137 -7.48 -2.09 12.73
N ILE A 138 -8.16 -2.50 13.80
CA ILE A 138 -9.22 -1.70 14.43
C ILE A 138 -8.58 -0.75 15.43
N VAL A 139 -8.88 0.53 15.28
CA VAL A 139 -8.50 1.56 16.24
C VAL A 139 -9.75 2.32 16.67
N LYS A 140 -9.79 2.72 17.94
CA LYS A 140 -10.81 3.64 18.44
C LYS A 140 -10.28 5.05 18.29
N PHE A 141 -10.92 5.86 17.46
CA PHE A 141 -10.52 7.26 17.20
C PHE A 141 -11.73 8.17 17.35
N ASN A 142 -11.62 9.20 18.21
CA ASN A 142 -12.71 10.11 18.56
C ASN A 142 -14.02 9.39 18.94
N GLY A 143 -13.92 8.33 19.75
CA GLY A 143 -15.08 7.57 20.24
C GLY A 143 -15.69 6.58 19.24
N LYS A 144 -15.31 6.61 17.96
CA LYS A 144 -15.79 5.70 16.91
C LYS A 144 -14.77 4.62 16.59
N PHE A 145 -15.24 3.43 16.22
CA PHE A 145 -14.39 2.38 15.68
C PHE A 145 -14.05 2.68 14.23
N ARG A 146 -12.77 2.53 13.89
CA ARG A 146 -12.27 2.68 12.53
C ARG A 146 -11.44 1.48 12.17
N ILE A 147 -11.61 0.99 10.95
CA ILE A 147 -10.69 0.04 10.35
C ILE A 147 -9.58 0.82 9.65
N LEU A 148 -8.34 0.35 9.81
CA LEU A 148 -7.14 0.99 9.33
C LEU A 148 -6.31 0.03 8.47
N ILE A 149 -6.00 0.45 7.26
CA ILE A 149 -5.06 -0.24 6.37
C ILE A 149 -3.78 0.59 6.31
N ARG A 150 -2.66 -0.02 6.66
CA ARG A 150 -1.34 0.58 6.52
C ARG A 150 -0.78 0.29 5.13
N ILE A 151 -0.23 1.30 4.48
CA ILE A 151 0.62 1.17 3.30
C ILE A 151 2.03 1.61 3.71
N PRO A 152 2.84 0.70 4.29
CA PRO A 152 4.11 1.07 4.94
C PRO A 152 5.06 1.78 3.98
N MET A 153 5.16 1.31 2.73
CA MET A 153 6.09 1.86 1.75
C MET A 153 5.81 3.31 1.35
N MET A 154 4.55 3.77 1.48
CA MET A 154 4.16 5.15 1.19
C MET A 154 4.01 5.99 2.47
N GLY A 155 4.13 5.37 3.65
CA GLY A 155 3.88 6.01 4.94
C GLY A 155 2.43 6.48 5.12
N TYR A 156 1.47 5.91 4.38
CA TYR A 156 0.06 6.26 4.48
C TYR A 156 -0.72 5.22 5.27
N CYS A 157 -1.70 5.71 6.03
CA CYS A 157 -2.74 4.89 6.64
C CYS A 157 -4.09 5.33 6.08
N LEU A 158 -4.81 4.42 5.43
CA LEU A 158 -6.23 4.62 5.10
C LEU A 158 -7.06 4.20 6.28
N HIS A 159 -8.10 4.96 6.58
CA HIS A 159 -9.07 4.55 7.58
C HIS A 159 -10.49 4.94 7.19
N ALA A 160 -11.42 4.11 7.61
CA ALA A 160 -12.86 4.29 7.43
C ALA A 160 -13.60 3.97 8.74
N ASN A 161 -14.71 4.64 8.98
CA ASN A 161 -15.57 4.34 10.12
C ASN A 161 -16.27 3.01 9.89
N ILE A 162 -16.39 2.20 10.94
CA ILE A 162 -16.99 0.87 10.87
C ILE A 162 -17.80 0.57 12.13
N SER A 163 -18.91 -0.17 11.99
CA SER A 163 -19.69 -0.62 13.15
C SER A 163 -19.05 -1.83 13.83
N LYS A 164 -19.26 -2.01 15.14
CA LYS A 164 -18.70 -3.15 15.88
C LYS A 164 -19.25 -4.49 15.38
N ASP A 165 -20.49 -4.51 14.89
CA ASP A 165 -21.20 -5.72 14.47
C ASP A 165 -20.71 -6.25 13.09
N GLU A 166 -19.97 -5.42 12.36
CA GLU A 166 -19.46 -5.74 11.02
C GLU A 166 -18.13 -6.49 11.04
N ILE A 167 -17.54 -6.69 12.22
CA ILE A 167 -16.11 -7.02 12.34
C ILE A 167 -15.88 -8.33 13.11
N LYS A 168 -14.92 -9.11 12.63
CA LYS A 168 -14.36 -10.27 13.34
C LYS A 168 -12.90 -10.00 13.72
N ILE A 169 -12.62 -10.00 15.01
CA ILE A 169 -11.26 -9.90 15.54
C ILE A 169 -10.50 -11.16 15.14
N LEU A 170 -9.37 -10.97 14.47
CA LEU A 170 -8.43 -12.04 14.18
C LEU A 170 -7.55 -12.24 15.40
N LYS A 171 -7.52 -13.46 15.95
CA LYS A 171 -6.52 -13.79 16.98
C LYS A 171 -5.14 -13.59 16.37
N PRO A 172 -4.16 -13.03 17.11
CA PRO A 172 -2.80 -12.98 16.62
C PRO A 172 -2.35 -14.41 16.34
N GLU A 173 -2.05 -14.71 15.08
CA GLU A 173 -1.31 -15.93 14.75
C GLU A 173 -0.02 -15.89 15.55
N LYS A 174 0.14 -16.87 16.44
CA LYS A 174 1.45 -17.19 17.01
C LYS A 174 2.34 -17.57 15.84
N GLN A 175 3.13 -16.64 15.32
CA GLN A 175 4.32 -17.02 14.55
C GLN A 175 5.30 -17.65 15.53
N SER A 176 5.18 -18.97 15.64
CA SER A 176 6.17 -19.87 16.21
C SER A 176 7.53 -19.64 15.55
N ASP A 177 8.45 -19.03 16.31
CA ASP A 177 9.80 -19.53 16.67
C ASP A 177 10.65 -20.40 15.71
N GLU A 178 10.38 -20.46 14.41
CA GLU A 178 11.15 -21.32 13.49
C GLU A 178 12.32 -20.63 12.76
N LEU A 179 12.44 -19.29 12.81
CA LEU A 179 13.57 -18.58 12.19
C LEU A 179 14.78 -18.31 13.12
N LYS A 180 14.74 -18.73 14.40
CA LYS A 180 15.88 -18.60 15.34
C LYS A 180 16.73 -19.86 15.53
N LYS A 181 16.39 -21.00 14.92
CA LYS A 181 17.20 -22.24 15.00
C LYS A 181 18.15 -22.49 13.81
N ARG A 182 18.24 -21.58 12.84
CA ARG A 182 19.23 -21.62 11.77
C ARG A 182 20.10 -20.38 11.82
N THR A 183 21.04 -20.32 12.75
CA THR A 183 22.45 -19.89 12.54
C THR A 183 23.15 -19.89 13.90
N LEU A 184 24.05 -20.86 14.07
CA LEU A 184 25.30 -20.92 14.86
C LEU A 184 25.45 -22.37 15.33
N PRO A 185 26.59 -23.04 15.08
CA PRO A 185 27.90 -22.49 15.42
C PRO A 185 29.00 -22.78 14.39
N GLN A 186 29.96 -21.88 14.19
CA GLN A 186 31.31 -22.31 13.79
C GLN A 186 32.40 -21.49 14.49
N LYS A 187 33.11 -22.23 15.36
CA LYS A 187 34.56 -22.22 15.64
C LYS A 187 35.18 -20.90 16.13
N SER A 188 35.54 -20.79 17.41
CA SER A 188 36.77 -21.37 18.00
C SER A 188 38.01 -21.12 17.13
N ILE A 189 38.61 -19.95 17.27
CA ILE A 189 40.01 -19.74 16.90
C ILE A 189 40.79 -19.66 18.20
N ALA A 190 41.70 -20.62 18.34
CA ALA A 190 42.54 -20.85 19.50
C ALA A 190 43.46 -19.65 19.76
N LYS A 191 43.54 -19.25 21.03
CA LYS A 191 44.69 -18.53 21.58
C LYS A 191 45.85 -19.53 21.63
N THR A 192 46.85 -19.38 20.77
CA THR A 192 48.16 -19.99 20.98
C THR A 192 49.09 -18.94 21.53
N SER A 193 49.50 -19.20 22.76
CA SER A 193 50.59 -18.58 23.49
C SER A 193 51.91 -18.87 22.77
N VAL A 194 52.71 -17.85 22.50
CA VAL A 194 54.15 -18.02 22.25
C VAL A 194 54.86 -17.09 23.22
N ARG A 195 55.36 -17.68 24.31
CA ARG A 195 56.56 -17.22 25.01
C ARG A 195 57.74 -17.64 24.15
N PHE A 196 58.65 -16.72 23.83
CA PHE A 196 60.11 -16.81 23.98
C PHE A 196 60.68 -15.42 23.72
#